data_AF-A0A535GDS1-F1
#
_entry.id   AF-A0A535GDS1-F1
#
_cell.length_a   1.000
_cell.length_b   1.000
_cell.length_c   1.000
_cell.angle_alpha   90.00
_cell.angle_beta   90.00
_cell.angle_gamma   90.00
#
_symmetry.space_group_name_H-M   'P 1'
#
loop_
_entity.id
_entity.type
_entity.pdbx_description
1 polymer ?
#
loop_
_entity_poly.entity_id
_entity_poly.type
_entity_poly.pdbx_seq_one_letter_code
_entity_poly.pdbx_strand_id
1 'polypeptide(L)' 'MRLGSLVLGVIGLLVGAVWILQGVGVLPGSFMSGQRLWLVIGVIVAVIGLALTYRGLRRPAGS' A
#
# COMPACT_ATOMS: atom_id res chain seq x y z
N MET A 1 11.67 17.05 3.48
CA MET A 1 10.56 16.21 2.94
C MET A 1 10.25 15.02 3.87
N ARG A 2 10.09 15.27 5.19
CA ARG A 2 10.05 14.21 6.23
C ARG A 2 8.70 13.50 6.34
N LEU A 3 7.62 14.25 6.20
CA LEU A 3 6.25 13.73 6.35
C LEU A 3 5.71 13.16 5.03
N GLY A 4 6.08 13.77 3.89
CA GLY A 4 5.54 13.40 2.58
C GLY A 4 5.80 11.94 2.20
N SER A 5 7.03 11.45 2.34
CA SER A 5 7.36 10.04 2.00
C SER A 5 6.73 9.03 2.97
N LEU A 6 6.62 9.38 4.25
CA LEU A 6 5.96 8.55 5.26
C LEU A 6 4.45 8.45 4.98
N VAL A 7 3.79 9.59 4.75
CA VAL A 7 2.36 9.67 4.43
C VAL A 7 2.05 8.92 3.14
N LEU A 8 2.83 9.15 2.07
CA LEU A 8 2.69 8.42 0.82
C LEU A 8 2.90 6.91 0.99
N GLY A 9 3.88 6.52 1.81
CA GLY A 9 4.13 5.11 2.12
C GLY A 9 2.97 4.44 2.84
N VAL A 10 2.43 5.09 3.88
CA VAL A 10 1.28 4.58 4.64
C VAL A 10 0.03 4.51 3.79
N ILE A 11 -0.25 5.55 3.00
CA ILE A 11 -1.38 5.55 2.05
C ILE A 11 -1.23 4.40 1.06
N GLY A 12 -0.05 4.22 0.46
CA GLY A 12 0.21 3.12 -0.45
C GLY A 12 -0.01 1.75 0.20
N LEU A 13 0.42 1.58 1.45
CA LEU A 13 0.19 0.35 2.23
C LEU A 13 -1.30 0.06 2.42
N LEU A 14 -2.08 1.06 2.81
CA LEU A 14 -3.52 0.91 3.05
C LEU A 14 -4.28 0.64 1.75
N VAL A 15 -3.98 1.39 0.69
CA VAL A 15 -4.61 1.20 -0.63
C VAL A 15 -4.26 -0.16 -1.21
N GLY A 16 -2.99 -0.58 -1.11
CA GLY A 16 -2.54 -1.89 -1.54
C GLY A 16 -3.27 -3.02 -0.79
N ALA A 17 -3.45 -2.89 0.53
CA ALA A 17 -4.19 -3.85 1.33
C ALA A 17 -5.67 -3.95 0.90
N VAL A 18 -6.33 -2.82 0.63
CA VAL A 18 -7.72 -2.81 0.12
C VAL A 18 -7.82 -3.53 -1.22
N TRP A 19 -6.90 -3.29 -2.14
CA TRP A 19 -6.90 -3.95 -3.45
C TRP A 19 -6.58 -5.45 -3.37
N ILE A 20 -5.74 -5.88 -2.43
CA ILE A 20 -5.53 -7.30 -2.14
C ILE A 20 -6.85 -7.93 -1.67
N LEU A 21 -7.50 -7.32 -0.67
CA LEU A 21 -8.75 -7.82 -0.12
C LEU A 21 -9.88 -7.86 -1.16
N GLN A 22 -9.93 -6.87 -2.06
CA GLN A 22 -10.85 -6.88 -3.20
C GLN A 22 -10.48 -7.99 -4.20
N GLY A 23 -9.21 -8.14 -4.58
CA GLY A 23 -8.77 -9.15 -5.54
C GLY A 23 -8.97 -10.59 -5.06
N VAL A 24 -8.87 -10.84 -3.76
CA VAL A 24 -9.19 -12.15 -3.13
C VAL A 24 -10.71 -12.37 -3.04
N GLY A 25 -11.52 -11.31 -3.17
CA GLY A 25 -12.98 -11.39 -3.09
C GLY A 25 -13.54 -11.25 -1.68
N VAL A 26 -12.73 -10.85 -0.69
CA VAL A 26 -13.15 -10.61 0.70
C VAL A 26 -13.99 -9.33 0.80
N LEU A 27 -13.65 -8.31 -0.01
CA LEU A 27 -14.39 -7.06 -0.11
C LEU A 27 -15.25 -7.06 -1.39
N PRO A 28 -16.53 -7.47 -1.33
CA PRO A 28 -17.48 -7.36 -2.44
C PRO A 28 -18.04 -5.94 -2.56
N GLY A 29 -18.59 -5.60 -3.73
CA GLY A 29 -19.29 -4.33 -3.96
C GLY A 29 -18.66 -3.38 -4.98
N SER A 30 -17.58 -3.80 -5.64
CA SER A 30 -16.98 -3.04 -6.76
C SER A 30 -16.65 -3.94 -7.95
N PHE A 31 -16.35 -3.32 -9.11
CA PHE A 31 -15.81 -3.99 -10.29
C PHE A 31 -14.45 -4.66 -10.06
N MET A 32 -13.87 -4.55 -8.86
CA MET A 32 -12.52 -5.03 -8.53
C MET A 32 -12.57 -6.34 -7.74
N SER A 33 -13.72 -6.67 -7.17
CA SER A 33 -13.93 -7.82 -6.29
C SER A 33 -13.77 -9.16 -7.04
N GLY A 34 -12.93 -10.06 -6.53
CA GLY A 34 -12.73 -11.41 -7.06
C GLY A 34 -11.84 -11.50 -8.32
N GLN A 35 -11.17 -10.41 -8.69
CA GLN A 35 -10.28 -10.38 -9.85
C GLN A 35 -8.80 -10.45 -9.42
N ARG A 36 -8.08 -11.45 -9.95
CA ARG A 36 -6.64 -11.65 -9.67
C ARG A 36 -5.77 -10.44 -10.05
N LEU A 37 -6.21 -9.63 -11.02
CA LEU A 37 -5.51 -8.41 -11.42
C LEU A 37 -5.36 -7.43 -10.25
N TRP A 38 -6.42 -7.21 -9.46
CA TRP A 38 -6.38 -6.30 -8.31
C TRP A 38 -5.57 -6.84 -7.16
N LEU A 39 -5.50 -8.16 -7.00
CA LEU A 39 -4.59 -8.80 -6.05
C LEU A 39 -3.14 -8.48 -6.40
N VAL A 40 -2.73 -8.68 -7.65
CA VAL A 40 -1.36 -8.41 -8.11
C VAL A 40 -1.00 -6.93 -7.96
N ILE A 41 -1.87 -6.03 -8.40
CA ILE A 41 -1.65 -4.58 -8.25
C ILE A 41 -1.55 -4.21 -6.77
N GLY A 42 -2.45 -4.72 -5.93
CA GLY A 42 -2.45 -4.46 -4.50
C GLY A 42 -1.15 -4.90 -3.82
N VAL A 43 -0.61 -6.07 -4.17
CA VAL A 43 0.70 -6.54 -3.68
C VAL A 43 1.83 -5.60 -4.08
N ILE A 44 1.89 -5.20 -5.36
CA ILE A 44 2.94 -4.28 -5.85
C ILE A 44 2.89 -2.96 -5.08
N VAL A 45 1.69 -2.39 -4.92
CA VAL A 45 1.48 -1.11 -4.24
C VAL A 45 1.78 -1.21 -2.74
N ALA A 46 1.38 -2.31 -2.09
CA ALA A 46 1.71 -2.56 -0.68
C ALA A 46 3.23 -2.67 -0.47
N VAL A 47 3.96 -3.33 -1.37
CA VAL A 47 5.43 -3.44 -1.30
C VAL A 47 6.11 -2.09 -1.47
N ILE A 48 5.67 -1.28 -2.44
CA ILE A 48 6.20 0.09 -2.63
C ILE A 48 5.89 0.97 -1.42
N GLY A 49 4.65 0.92 -0.92
CA GLY A 49 4.23 1.65 0.28
C GLY A 49 5.07 1.27 1.50
N LEU A 50 5.30 -0.03 1.70
CA LEU A 50 6.15 -0.53 2.77
C LEU A 50 7.60 -0.05 2.65
N ALA A 51 8.19 -0.08 1.45
CA ALA A 51 9.54 0.41 1.22
C ALA A 51 9.66 1.92 1.50
N LEU A 52 8.66 2.72 1.12
CA LEU A 52 8.60 4.16 1.38
C LEU A 52 8.45 4.46 2.88
N THR A 53 7.52 3.78 3.57
CA THR A 53 7.33 3.92 5.02
C THR A 53 8.59 3.54 5.78
N TYR A 54 9.21 2.42 5.43
CA TYR A 54 10.44 1.94 6.05
C TYR A 54 11.61 2.91 5.84
N ARG A 55 11.79 3.46 4.64
CA ARG A 55 12.80 4.50 4.39
C ARG A 55 12.52 5.80 5.16
N GLY A 56 11.24 6.16 5.33
CA GLY A 56 10.82 7.29 6.15
C GLY A 56 11.13 7.12 7.62
N LEU A 57 10.95 5.90 8.16
CA LEU A 57 11.24 5.56 9.55
C LEU A 57 12.74 5.39 9.84
N ARG A 58 13.54 4.98 8.84
CA ARG A 58 14.96 4.64 9.02
C ARG A 58 15.96 5.79 8.96
N ARG A 59 15.54 7.03 8.71
CA ARG A 59 16.44 8.18 8.84
C ARG A 59 16.24 8.80 10.22
N PRO A 60 17.16 8.57 11.19
CA PRO A 60 17.07 9.17 12.51
C PRO A 60 16.95 10.68 12.37
N ALA A 61 16.09 11.29 13.18
CA ALA A 61 16.14 12.71 13.46
C ALA A 61 17.50 13.00 14.13
N GLY A 62 18.51 13.27 13.32
CA GLY A 62 19.89 13.50 13.78
C GLY A 62 20.67 14.22 12.70
N SER A 63 20.48 15.53 12.63
CA SER A 63 21.41 16.51 12.05
C SER A 63 21.08 17.86 12.67
#